data_AF-A0A968D7D3-F1
#
_entry.id   AF-A0A968D7D3-F1
#
_cell.length_a   1.000
_cell.length_b   1.000
_cell.length_c   1.000
_cell.angle_alpha   90.00
_cell.angle_beta   90.00
_cell.angle_gamma   90.00
#
_symmetry.space_group_name_H-M   'P 1'
#
loop_
_entity.id
_entity.type
_entity.pdbx_description
1 polymer ?
#
loop_
_entity_poly.entity_id
_entity_poly.type
_entity_poly.pdbx_seq_one_letter_code
_entity_poly.pdbx_strand_id
1 'polypeptide(L)'
;MTLFTDGEPPVTLAAESREVFDVTGAGDTVIALMAAALGCGLAPESAAALANLGAGLVVGKIGVANVRPTELQLALHRRGTGGRGLVSVEELEALIAQARERGERIVMTNGCFDILHAGHVAYLEEAKTLGDRLVVAVNDDPSVERLKGQDRPVNPLEDRMTVLSGLAAVDWVVPFSEDTPADADQPVA
;
A
#
# COMPACT_ATOMS: atom_id res chain seq x y z
N MET A 1 -14.86 -16.51 -1.31
CA MET A 1 -16.25 -16.03 -1.51
C MET A 1 -16.56 -16.08 -3.00
N THR A 2 -17.73 -16.57 -3.40
CA THR A 2 -18.14 -16.56 -4.82
C THR A 2 -19.42 -15.73 -4.95
N LEU A 3 -19.37 -14.71 -5.79
CA LEU A 3 -20.49 -13.82 -6.08
C LEU A 3 -21.17 -14.30 -7.37
N PHE A 4 -22.50 -14.41 -7.32
CA PHE A 4 -23.35 -14.69 -8.46
C PHE A 4 -24.21 -13.47 -8.73
N THR A 5 -24.07 -12.89 -9.93
CA THR A 5 -24.89 -11.79 -10.41
C THR A 5 -25.71 -12.30 -11.60
N ASP A 6 -26.97 -11.88 -11.72
CA ASP A 6 -27.85 -12.33 -12.80
C ASP A 6 -27.29 -11.92 -14.17
N GLY A 7 -27.17 -12.87 -15.10
CA GLY A 7 -26.62 -12.63 -16.44
C GLY A 7 -25.10 -12.48 -16.55
N GLU A 8 -24.34 -12.61 -15.47
CA GLU A 8 -22.87 -12.44 -15.46
C GLU A 8 -22.13 -13.72 -15.00
N PRO A 9 -20.88 -13.94 -15.45
CA PRO A 9 -20.07 -15.05 -14.96
C PRO A 9 -19.76 -14.89 -13.46
N PRO A 10 -19.73 -15.99 -12.68
CA PRO A 10 -19.49 -15.92 -11.24
C PRO A 10 -18.08 -15.39 -10.94
N VAL A 11 -17.99 -14.42 -10.04
CA VAL A 11 -16.72 -13.85 -9.58
C VAL A 11 -16.27 -14.61 -8.34
N THR A 12 -15.10 -15.25 -8.40
CA THR A 12 -14.50 -15.92 -7.24
C THR A 12 -13.44 -15.04 -6.62
N LEU A 13 -13.73 -14.54 -5.42
CA LEU A 13 -12.81 -13.81 -4.57
C LEU A 13 -12.12 -14.81 -3.64
N ALA A 14 -10.79 -14.89 -3.68
CA ALA A 14 -10.02 -15.65 -2.71
C ALA A 14 -10.40 -15.20 -1.29
N ALA A 15 -10.56 -16.16 -0.38
CA ALA A 15 -10.79 -15.82 1.02
C ALA A 15 -9.56 -15.07 1.54
N GLU A 16 -9.78 -13.97 2.27
CA GLU A 16 -8.69 -13.28 2.96
C GLU A 16 -8.17 -14.20 4.08
N SER A 17 -7.05 -14.89 3.81
CA SER A 17 -6.45 -15.80 4.77
C SER A 17 -5.55 -15.04 5.74
N ARG A 18 -5.87 -15.14 7.02
CA ARG A 18 -5.05 -14.73 8.15
C ARG A 18 -4.87 -15.92 9.08
N GLU A 19 -4.01 -15.80 10.09
CA GLU A 19 -4.04 -16.76 11.20
C GLU A 19 -5.47 -16.79 11.77
N VAL A 20 -6.15 -17.91 11.57
CA VAL A 20 -7.55 -18.08 11.93
C VAL A 20 -7.59 -18.54 13.39
N PHE A 21 -8.21 -17.73 14.25
CA PHE A 21 -8.36 -18.05 15.66
C PHE A 21 -9.79 -18.50 15.99
N ASP A 22 -10.80 -17.87 15.41
CA ASP A 22 -12.23 -18.14 15.64
C ASP A 22 -13.03 -17.78 14.37
N VAL A 23 -14.11 -18.47 14.04
CA VAL A 23 -14.96 -18.17 12.87
C VAL A 23 -16.30 -17.53 13.24
N THR A 24 -16.54 -17.35 14.53
CA THR A 24 -17.80 -16.82 15.07
C THR A 24 -18.03 -15.37 14.62
N GLY A 25 -19.19 -15.08 14.03
CA GLY A 25 -19.57 -13.72 13.59
C GLY A 25 -19.02 -13.28 12.22
N ALA A 26 -18.25 -14.13 11.53
CA ALA A 26 -17.76 -13.82 10.18
C ALA A 26 -18.90 -13.66 9.17
N GLY A 27 -19.93 -14.53 9.23
CA GLY A 27 -21.11 -14.45 8.38
C GLY A 27 -21.92 -13.17 8.59
N ASP A 28 -22.16 -12.80 9.85
CA ASP A 28 -22.87 -11.55 10.19
C ASP A 28 -22.12 -10.32 9.66
N THR A 29 -20.79 -10.35 9.72
CA THR A 29 -19.92 -9.30 9.18
C THR A 29 -20.02 -9.20 7.65
N VAL A 30 -20.06 -10.34 6.94
CA VAL A 30 -20.26 -10.35 5.49
C VAL A 30 -21.58 -9.68 5.14
N ILE A 31 -22.68 -10.10 5.79
CA ILE A 31 -24.02 -9.58 5.50
C ILE A 31 -24.10 -8.08 5.81
N ALA A 32 -23.59 -7.66 6.98
CA ALA A 32 -23.64 -6.27 7.39
C ALA A 32 -22.86 -5.35 6.43
N LEU A 33 -21.63 -5.72 6.06
CA LEU A 33 -20.80 -4.91 5.17
C LEU A 33 -21.31 -4.92 3.73
N MET A 34 -21.79 -6.07 3.23
CA MET A 34 -22.39 -6.16 1.91
C MET A 34 -23.63 -5.27 1.83
N ALA A 35 -24.53 -5.35 2.81
CA ALA A 35 -25.76 -4.56 2.85
C ALA A 35 -25.46 -3.06 2.95
N ALA A 36 -24.50 -2.66 3.81
CA ALA A 36 -24.08 -1.27 3.92
C ALA A 36 -23.48 -0.74 2.61
N ALA A 37 -22.57 -1.49 1.99
CA ALA A 37 -21.93 -1.11 0.73
C ALA A 37 -22.93 -0.97 -0.41
N LEU A 38 -23.83 -1.94 -0.58
CA LEU A 38 -24.91 -1.87 -1.56
C LEU A 38 -25.86 -0.70 -1.28
N GLY A 39 -26.18 -0.46 -0.01
CA GLY A 39 -27.00 0.70 0.41
C GLY A 39 -26.34 2.05 0.10
N CYS A 40 -25.01 2.09 0.04
CA CYS A 40 -24.23 3.24 -0.41
C CYS A 40 -24.03 3.29 -1.95
N GLY A 41 -24.58 2.35 -2.70
CA GLY A 41 -24.50 2.31 -4.16
C GLY A 41 -23.19 1.73 -4.73
N LEU A 42 -22.42 0.99 -3.94
CA LEU A 42 -21.23 0.31 -4.46
C LEU A 42 -21.64 -0.83 -5.41
N ALA A 43 -20.78 -1.07 -6.41
CA ALA A 43 -20.92 -2.23 -7.29
C ALA A 43 -20.87 -3.55 -6.48
N PRO A 44 -21.65 -4.58 -6.86
CA PRO A 44 -21.69 -5.86 -6.14
C PRO A 44 -20.32 -6.49 -5.87
N GLU A 45 -19.38 -6.36 -6.81
CA GLU A 45 -18.01 -6.88 -6.69
C GLU A 45 -17.22 -6.13 -5.62
N SER A 46 -17.38 -4.80 -5.56
CA SER A 46 -16.73 -3.94 -4.57
C SER A 46 -17.30 -4.18 -3.18
N ALA A 47 -18.62 -4.35 -3.09
CA ALA A 47 -19.31 -4.70 -1.86
C ALA A 47 -18.86 -6.09 -1.36
N ALA A 48 -18.75 -7.07 -2.25
CA ALA A 48 -18.27 -8.42 -1.94
C ALA A 48 -16.80 -8.40 -1.49
N ALA A 49 -15.95 -7.59 -2.13
CA ALA A 49 -14.56 -7.42 -1.73
C ALA A 49 -14.43 -6.82 -0.32
N LEU A 50 -15.20 -5.78 -0.01
CA LEU A 50 -15.23 -5.15 1.32
C LEU A 50 -15.72 -6.13 2.39
N ALA A 51 -16.79 -6.89 2.09
CA ALA A 51 -17.34 -7.90 2.98
C ALA A 51 -16.36 -9.04 3.26
N ASN A 52 -15.67 -9.53 2.22
CA ASN A 52 -14.64 -10.56 2.34
C ASN A 52 -13.46 -10.09 3.21
N LEU A 53 -13.07 -8.82 3.08
CA LEU A 53 -12.03 -8.21 3.91
C LEU A 53 -12.43 -8.10 5.38
N GLY A 54 -13.64 -7.62 5.65
CA GLY A 54 -14.18 -7.54 7.00
C GLY A 54 -14.28 -8.92 7.67
N ALA A 55 -14.75 -9.93 6.94
CA ALA A 55 -14.79 -11.30 7.43
C ALA A 55 -13.39 -11.81 7.81
N GLY A 56 -12.39 -11.59 6.95
CA GLY A 56 -10.99 -11.92 7.22
C GLY A 56 -10.43 -11.24 8.49
N LEU A 57 -10.89 -10.03 8.81
CA LEU A 57 -10.53 -9.33 10.04
C LEU A 57 -11.16 -9.94 11.29
N VAL A 58 -12.43 -10.37 11.21
CA VAL A 58 -13.13 -11.01 12.35
C VAL A 58 -12.52 -12.34 12.68
N VAL A 59 -12.22 -13.17 11.66
CA VAL A 59 -11.72 -14.52 11.92
C VAL A 59 -10.34 -14.57 12.58
N GLY A 60 -9.61 -13.46 12.51
CA GLY A 60 -8.34 -13.25 13.20
C GLY A 60 -8.48 -12.83 14.68
N LYS A 61 -9.69 -12.79 15.24
CA LYS A 61 -9.95 -12.36 16.62
C LYS A 61 -10.57 -13.51 17.42
N ILE A 62 -10.43 -13.47 18.74
CA ILE A 62 -11.00 -14.48 19.65
C ILE A 62 -12.41 -14.04 20.08
N GLY A 63 -13.40 -14.93 19.91
CA GLY A 63 -14.78 -14.72 20.36
C GLY A 63 -15.65 -13.91 19.40
N VAL A 64 -16.82 -13.45 19.89
CA VAL A 64 -17.75 -12.61 19.13
C VAL A 64 -17.14 -11.22 18.95
N ALA A 65 -16.43 -11.02 17.84
CA ALA A 65 -15.72 -9.78 17.55
C ALA A 65 -16.40 -8.99 16.43
N ASN A 66 -16.32 -7.67 16.51
CA ASN A 66 -16.77 -6.76 15.46
C ASN A 66 -15.59 -6.18 14.68
N VAL A 67 -15.88 -5.60 13.52
CA VAL A 67 -14.92 -4.84 12.72
C VAL A 67 -15.22 -3.35 12.86
N ARG A 68 -14.22 -2.56 13.25
CA ARG A 68 -14.32 -1.11 13.30
C ARG A 68 -14.03 -0.50 11.93
N PRO A 69 -14.62 0.66 11.58
CA PRO A 69 -14.27 1.38 10.36
C PRO A 69 -12.76 1.63 10.21
N THR A 70 -12.05 1.92 11.30
CA THR A 70 -10.60 2.13 11.30
C THR A 70 -9.81 0.86 10.95
N GLU A 71 -10.31 -0.32 11.33
CA GLU A 71 -9.69 -1.61 10.99
C GLU A 71 -9.91 -1.96 9.52
N LEU A 72 -11.10 -1.66 9.00
CA LEU A 72 -11.41 -1.76 7.57
C LEU A 72 -10.56 -0.80 6.74
N GLN A 73 -10.47 0.46 7.15
CA GLN A 73 -9.59 1.44 6.52
C GLN A 73 -8.15 0.92 6.50
N LEU A 74 -7.58 0.52 7.64
CA LEU A 74 -6.22 -0.01 7.69
C LEU A 74 -6.03 -1.27 6.82
N ALA A 75 -7.02 -2.15 6.74
CA ALA A 75 -6.94 -3.35 5.93
C ALA A 75 -7.07 -3.05 4.42
N LEU A 76 -7.93 -2.12 4.03
CA LEU A 76 -8.02 -1.58 2.66
C LEU A 76 -6.70 -0.89 2.28
N HIS A 77 -6.11 -0.17 3.22
CA HIS A 77 -4.83 0.50 3.07
C HIS A 77 -3.68 -0.50 2.84
N ARG A 78 -3.70 -1.65 3.52
CA ARG A 78 -2.78 -2.78 3.27
C ARG A 78 -3.03 -3.52 1.95
N ARG A 79 -4.25 -3.45 1.41
CA ARG A 79 -4.65 -4.10 0.14
C ARG A 79 -4.39 -3.23 -1.09
N GLY A 80 -4.03 -1.96 -0.92
CA GLY A 80 -3.70 -1.08 -2.04
C GLY A 80 -3.86 0.43 -1.85
N THR A 81 -4.16 0.97 -0.67
CA THR A 81 -4.34 2.44 -0.51
C THR A 81 -3.96 2.96 0.87
N GLY A 82 -2.71 2.73 1.34
CA GLY A 82 -2.12 3.55 2.41
C GLY A 82 -1.49 2.83 3.62
N GLY A 83 -0.92 1.64 3.44
CA GLY A 83 -0.13 1.03 4.50
C GLY A 83 1.35 1.25 4.26
N ARG A 84 1.81 0.51 3.26
CA ARG A 84 3.12 0.58 2.63
C ARG A 84 2.98 0.06 1.19
N GLY A 85 3.81 0.48 0.24
CA GLY A 85 3.79 -0.10 -1.11
C GLY A 85 4.10 0.87 -2.25
N LEU A 86 3.94 0.35 -3.46
CA LEU A 86 3.97 1.10 -4.72
C LEU A 86 2.74 2.01 -4.79
N VAL A 87 2.93 3.28 -5.13
CA VAL A 87 1.84 4.26 -5.26
C VAL A 87 2.08 5.16 -6.48
N SER A 88 1.00 5.64 -7.09
CA SER A 88 1.10 6.71 -8.10
C SER A 88 1.41 8.06 -7.43
N VAL A 89 1.81 9.04 -8.24
CA VAL A 89 2.06 10.41 -7.74
C VAL A 89 0.77 11.03 -7.19
N GLU A 90 -0.36 10.82 -7.86
CA GLU A 90 -1.67 11.31 -7.46
C GLU A 90 -2.15 10.64 -6.16
N GLU A 91 -1.93 9.34 -6.00
CA GLU A 91 -2.24 8.61 -4.77
C GLU A 91 -1.37 9.07 -3.60
N LEU A 92 -0.08 9.34 -3.86
CA LEU A 92 0.85 9.81 -2.86
C LEU A 92 0.42 11.16 -2.25
N GLU A 93 -0.10 12.09 -3.06
CA GLU A 93 -0.61 13.38 -2.56
C GLU A 93 -1.74 13.18 -1.54
N ALA A 94 -2.69 12.30 -1.84
CA ALA A 94 -3.78 11.98 -0.94
C ALA A 94 -3.29 11.32 0.36
N LEU A 95 -2.32 10.42 0.27
CA LEU A 95 -1.72 9.74 1.42
C LEU A 95 -0.94 10.70 2.32
N ILE A 96 -0.19 11.63 1.72
CA ILE A 96 0.53 12.69 2.42
C ILE A 96 -0.45 13.61 3.14
N ALA A 97 -1.53 14.03 2.49
CA ALA A 97 -2.56 14.87 3.10
C ALA A 97 -3.17 14.20 4.33
N GLN A 98 -3.57 12.93 4.22
CA GLN A 98 -4.11 12.17 5.35
C GLN A 98 -3.09 11.96 6.47
N ALA A 99 -1.81 11.73 6.15
CA ALA A 99 -0.75 11.60 7.16
C ALA A 99 -0.53 12.92 7.92
N ARG A 100 -0.56 14.05 7.21
CA ARG A 100 -0.50 15.38 7.83
C ARG A 100 -1.71 15.66 8.72
N GLU A 101 -2.91 15.27 8.33
CA GLU A 101 -4.12 15.37 9.17
C GLU A 101 -3.98 14.56 10.48
N ARG A 102 -3.24 13.45 10.44
CA ARG A 102 -2.90 12.64 11.64
C ARG A 102 -1.73 13.22 12.45
N GLY A 103 -1.09 14.29 12.01
CA GLY A 103 0.09 14.87 12.64
C GLY A 103 1.36 14.03 12.45
N GLU A 104 1.39 13.12 11.47
CA GLU A 104 2.55 12.29 11.15
C GLU A 104 3.62 13.14 10.44
N ARG A 105 4.88 12.99 10.85
CA ARG A 105 6.04 13.55 10.15
C ARG A 105 6.42 12.67 8.97
N ILE A 106 6.52 13.26 7.79
CA ILE A 106 6.82 12.54 6.55
C ILE A 106 8.24 12.88 6.12
N VAL A 107 9.03 11.85 5.84
CA VAL A 107 10.40 11.93 5.33
C VAL A 107 10.39 11.43 3.90
N MET A 108 11.15 12.08 3.02
CA MET A 108 11.30 11.68 1.63
C MET A 108 12.78 11.57 1.28
N THR A 109 13.10 10.57 0.46
CA THR A 109 14.41 10.40 -0.17
C THR A 109 14.22 9.95 -1.62
N ASN A 110 15.25 10.14 -2.45
CA ASN A 110 15.27 9.65 -3.81
C ASN A 110 16.52 8.80 -4.11
N GLY A 111 16.47 8.03 -5.19
CA GLY A 111 17.64 7.31 -5.68
C GLY A 111 17.33 6.29 -6.76
N CYS A 112 18.38 5.77 -7.38
CA CYS A 112 18.25 4.75 -8.41
C CYS A 112 17.98 3.35 -7.84
N PHE A 113 18.54 3.01 -6.68
CA PHE A 113 18.41 1.69 -6.03
C PHE A 113 18.57 0.46 -6.95
N ASP A 114 19.48 0.54 -7.94
CA ASP A 114 19.69 -0.49 -8.96
C ASP A 114 20.11 -1.84 -8.37
N ILE A 115 21.29 -1.88 -7.72
CA ILE A 115 21.74 -3.06 -6.97
C ILE A 115 21.63 -2.73 -5.49
N LEU A 116 20.55 -3.21 -4.86
CA LEU A 116 20.35 -3.07 -3.43
C LEU A 116 21.39 -3.88 -2.65
N HIS A 117 21.88 -3.30 -1.56
CA HIS A 117 22.86 -3.90 -0.68
C HIS A 117 22.65 -3.36 0.74
N ALA A 118 23.35 -3.95 1.72
CA ALA A 118 23.19 -3.62 3.14
C ALA A 118 23.30 -2.11 3.43
N GLY A 119 24.17 -1.38 2.73
CA GLY A 119 24.26 0.08 2.85
C GLY A 119 22.96 0.83 2.53
N HIS A 120 22.20 0.42 1.50
CA HIS A 120 20.91 1.04 1.20
C HIS A 120 19.86 0.72 2.27
N VAL A 121 19.88 -0.49 2.83
CA VAL A 121 18.95 -0.88 3.90
C VAL A 121 19.22 -0.05 5.14
N ALA A 122 20.47 0.03 5.59
CA ALA A 122 20.86 0.84 6.75
C ALA A 122 20.52 2.33 6.55
N TYR A 123 20.78 2.85 5.35
CA TYR A 123 20.42 4.22 4.98
C TYR A 123 18.91 4.50 5.09
N LEU A 124 18.08 3.61 4.55
CA LEU A 124 16.62 3.76 4.59
C LEU A 124 16.07 3.58 6.01
N GLU A 125 16.66 2.68 6.81
CA GLU A 125 16.33 2.54 8.23
C GLU A 125 16.66 3.81 9.02
N GLU A 126 17.82 4.41 8.79
CA GLU A 126 18.20 5.68 9.41
C GLU A 126 17.25 6.80 9.00
N ALA A 127 16.96 6.94 7.69
CA ALA A 127 16.00 7.91 7.19
C ALA A 127 14.61 7.75 7.82
N LYS A 128 14.16 6.51 8.01
CA LYS A 128 12.89 6.20 8.68
C LYS A 128 12.85 6.68 10.13
N THR A 129 13.98 6.75 10.84
CA THR A 129 14.00 7.28 12.23
C THR A 129 13.70 8.78 12.32
N LEU A 130 13.81 9.51 11.21
CA LEU A 130 13.61 10.96 11.18
C LEU A 130 12.14 11.38 11.16
N GLY A 131 11.21 10.43 10.95
CA GLY A 131 9.76 10.69 10.96
C GLY A 131 8.89 9.43 11.03
N ASP A 132 7.58 9.64 10.93
CA ASP A 132 6.58 8.58 11.07
C ASP A 132 6.29 7.85 9.76
N ARG A 133 6.62 8.45 8.61
CA ARG A 133 6.46 7.90 7.25
C ARG A 133 7.70 8.14 6.41
N LEU A 134 8.14 7.15 5.64
CA LEU A 134 9.24 7.28 4.67
C LEU A 134 8.73 7.04 3.25
N VAL A 135 8.97 8.03 2.38
CA VAL A 135 8.72 7.98 0.94
C VAL A 135 10.04 7.82 0.20
N VAL A 136 10.08 6.89 -0.74
CA VAL A 136 11.25 6.66 -1.61
C VAL A 136 10.83 6.91 -3.06
N ALA A 137 11.38 7.98 -3.63
CA ALA A 137 11.28 8.28 -5.05
C ALA A 137 12.35 7.53 -5.85
N VAL A 138 11.93 6.74 -6.84
CA VAL A 138 12.81 5.85 -7.58
C VAL A 138 13.02 6.37 -8.99
N ASN A 139 14.27 6.67 -9.34
CA ASN A 139 14.62 7.16 -10.68
C ASN A 139 14.17 6.17 -11.77
N ASP A 140 13.55 6.64 -12.84
CA ASP A 140 13.19 5.83 -14.00
C ASP A 140 14.42 5.31 -14.77
N ASP A 141 14.24 4.32 -15.63
CA ASP A 141 15.37 3.70 -16.35
C ASP A 141 16.12 4.70 -17.24
N PRO A 142 15.46 5.58 -18.01
CA PRO A 142 16.15 6.59 -18.80
C PRO A 142 16.99 7.57 -17.98
N SER A 143 16.51 8.02 -16.81
CA SER A 143 17.29 8.91 -15.94
C SER A 143 18.51 8.20 -15.35
N VAL A 144 18.37 6.93 -14.96
CA VAL A 144 19.51 6.13 -14.47
C VAL A 144 20.55 5.91 -15.58
N GLU A 145 20.13 5.66 -16.80
CA GLU A 145 21.02 5.53 -17.96
C GLU A 145 21.80 6.81 -18.22
N ARG A 146 21.15 7.98 -18.16
CA ARG A 146 21.81 9.28 -18.29
C ARG A 146 22.81 9.56 -17.15
N LEU A 147 22.48 9.15 -15.92
CA LEU A 147 23.30 9.38 -14.73
C LEU A 147 24.51 8.42 -14.63
N LYS A 148 24.35 7.16 -15.04
CA LYS A 148 25.32 6.07 -14.77
C LYS A 148 25.91 5.43 -16.02
N GLY A 149 25.41 5.78 -17.20
CA GLY A 149 25.84 5.24 -18.49
C GLY A 149 24.91 4.15 -19.04
N GLN A 150 25.14 3.77 -20.30
CA GLN A 150 24.27 2.88 -21.09
C GLN A 150 24.11 1.47 -20.52
N ASP A 151 25.05 1.01 -19.69
CA ASP A 151 24.99 -0.32 -19.07
C ASP A 151 24.14 -0.35 -17.78
N ARG A 152 23.43 0.74 -17.46
CA ARG A 152 22.63 0.90 -16.25
C ARG A 152 21.27 1.51 -16.58
N PRO A 153 20.19 1.13 -15.86
CA PRO A 153 20.16 0.21 -14.73
C PRO A 153 20.26 -1.27 -15.14
N VAL A 154 20.71 -2.13 -14.23
CA VAL A 154 20.69 -3.60 -14.41
C VAL A 154 19.29 -4.14 -14.19
N ASN A 155 18.57 -3.60 -13.20
CA ASN A 155 17.20 -3.99 -12.88
C ASN A 155 16.21 -2.91 -13.37
N PRO A 156 15.13 -3.28 -14.07
CA PRO A 156 14.13 -2.32 -14.53
C PRO A 156 13.43 -1.64 -13.35
N LEU A 157 12.82 -0.47 -13.61
CA LEU A 157 12.14 0.35 -12.59
C LEU A 157 11.16 -0.45 -11.73
N GLU A 158 10.33 -1.28 -12.35
CA GLU A 158 9.32 -2.09 -11.66
C GLU A 158 9.93 -3.02 -10.61
N ASP A 159 11.03 -3.70 -10.95
CA ASP A 159 11.73 -4.61 -10.03
C ASP A 159 12.35 -3.84 -8.86
N ARG A 160 13.00 -2.72 -9.16
CA ARG A 160 13.64 -1.86 -8.14
C ARG A 160 12.61 -1.35 -7.15
N MET A 161 11.49 -0.84 -7.65
CA MET A 161 10.41 -0.36 -6.80
C MET A 161 9.78 -1.50 -5.99
N THR A 162 9.58 -2.68 -6.60
CA THR A 162 9.02 -3.86 -5.92
C THR A 162 9.88 -4.27 -4.74
N VAL A 163 11.19 -4.37 -4.91
CA VAL A 163 12.11 -4.74 -3.83
C VAL A 163 12.09 -3.68 -2.71
N LEU A 164 12.14 -2.39 -3.06
CA LEU A 164 12.06 -1.30 -2.08
C LEU A 164 10.76 -1.34 -1.28
N SER A 165 9.64 -1.65 -1.92
CA SER A 165 8.32 -1.72 -1.28
C SER A 165 8.23 -2.85 -0.24
N GLY A 166 9.09 -3.87 -0.36
CA GLY A 166 9.22 -4.96 0.62
C GLY A 166 10.06 -4.62 1.84
N LEU A 167 10.76 -3.48 1.86
CA LEU A 167 11.62 -3.10 2.99
C LEU A 167 10.80 -2.53 4.15
N ALA A 168 11.04 -3.02 5.35
CA ALA A 168 10.30 -2.60 6.55
C ALA A 168 10.46 -1.11 6.91
N ALA A 169 11.51 -0.46 6.41
CA ALA A 169 11.74 0.97 6.61
C ALA A 169 10.87 1.85 5.68
N VAL A 170 10.43 1.32 4.54
CA VAL A 170 9.81 2.10 3.46
C VAL A 170 8.30 2.03 3.58
N ASP A 171 7.63 3.19 3.55
CA ASP A 171 6.17 3.24 3.49
C ASP A 171 5.69 3.44 2.06
N TRP A 172 6.15 4.45 1.33
CA TRP A 172 5.64 4.67 -0.04
C TRP A 172 6.77 4.69 -1.05
N VAL A 173 6.55 4.04 -2.19
CA VAL A 173 7.49 4.01 -3.31
C VAL A 173 6.80 4.57 -4.54
N VAL A 174 7.42 5.59 -5.14
CA VAL A 174 6.86 6.37 -6.26
C VAL A 174 7.93 6.48 -7.37
N PRO A 175 7.57 6.35 -8.66
CA PRO A 175 8.53 6.56 -9.73
C PRO A 175 8.85 8.06 -9.87
N PHE A 176 10.07 8.37 -10.28
CA PHE A 176 10.55 9.73 -10.45
C PHE A 176 11.39 9.86 -11.73
N SER A 177 11.00 10.79 -12.59
CA SER A 177 11.56 10.90 -13.96
C SER A 177 12.43 12.13 -14.19
N GLU A 178 12.77 12.90 -13.14
CA GLU A 178 13.62 14.08 -13.32
C GLU A 178 15.10 13.73 -13.27
N ASP A 179 15.86 14.40 -14.15
CA ASP A 179 17.32 14.48 -14.04
C ASP A 179 17.63 15.35 -12.83
N THR A 180 18.01 14.75 -11.71
CA THR A 180 18.34 15.58 -10.54
C THR A 180 19.65 16.33 -10.80
N PRO A 181 19.64 17.68 -10.77
CA PRO A 181 20.67 18.36 -10.00
C PRO A 181 20.05 19.32 -8.96
N ALA A 182 20.43 19.09 -7.70
CA ALA A 182 20.53 20.06 -6.59
C ALA A 182 19.30 20.59 -5.81
N ASP A 183 18.03 20.39 -6.19
CA ASP A 183 16.91 21.02 -5.42
C ASP A 183 16.06 20.10 -4.52
N ALA A 184 16.41 18.80 -4.37
CA ALA A 184 15.69 17.87 -3.48
C ALA A 184 16.17 17.87 -2.02
N ASP A 185 17.21 18.64 -1.67
CA ASP A 185 17.74 18.78 -0.30
C ASP A 185 16.96 19.82 0.54
N GLN A 186 15.73 20.17 0.16
CA GLN A 186 14.86 20.95 1.03
C GLN A 186 13.98 20.01 1.86
N PRO A 187 14.11 20.00 3.20
CA PRO A 187 13.09 19.38 4.03
C PRO A 187 11.77 20.08 3.75
N VAL A 188 10.80 19.33 3.23
CA VAL A 188 9.42 19.83 3.13
C VAL A 188 8.91 19.97 4.56
N ALA A 189 9.03 21.18 5.10
CA ALA A 189 8.55 21.60 6.41
C ALA A 189 7.01 21.52 6.49
#